data_AF-A0A918SJD1-F1
#
_entry.id   AF-A0A918SJD1-F1
#
_cell.length_a   1.000
_cell.length_b   1.000
_cell.length_c   1.000
_cell.angle_alpha   90.00
_cell.angle_beta   90.00
_cell.angle_gamma   90.00
#
_symmetry.space_group_name_H-M   'P 1'
#
loop_
_entity.id
_entity.type
_entity.pdbx_description
1 polymer ?
#
loop_
_entity_poly.entity_id
_entity_poly.type
_entity_poly.pdbx_seq_one_letter_code
_entity_poly.pdbx_strand_id
1 'polypeptide(L)'
;MKILVGGDFFVDDKFKDKLLLSEGITEFFQSFDSTILNQESPITRCGKRNKIIKTGPHLKTSESTIIPVLQALNINLVTLANNHIMDYGSKGLEDTLDSLINNNISYTGVGKNSKEACKPFSLQKNGMSVGIINFAENEWASASDFHGGASPMDVIENVKQIKTAKENHDKVICIIHGGHEYYNLPSPRMQKQYRFYAENGADLIICHHPHCISGYEIYNQVPIYYSLGNFLFTKQSSFDDWYLGLILEINICKDGKLNTVLHPVKQSKTDFYLELVKNEEKHAVLERVSNYSQIIRNEKFLHKHWQIFIEKNSNAFLNLWSPISFITNRYLKAILYKTKIPVLLSSRYGNALKLNLIRCEAHADLSKEILAKRTKS
;
A
#
# COMPACT_ATOMS: atom_id res chain seq x y z
N MET A 1 12.00 19.15 -11.58
CA MET A 1 12.25 17.75 -11.19
C MET A 1 11.02 16.95 -11.60
N LYS A 2 11.20 15.82 -12.28
CA LYS A 2 10.14 14.92 -12.75
C LYS A 2 10.24 13.57 -12.02
N ILE A 3 9.22 13.22 -11.26
CA ILE A 3 9.17 11.97 -10.48
C ILE A 3 8.00 11.13 -11.00
N LEU A 4 8.21 9.82 -11.15
CA LEU A 4 7.13 8.86 -11.34
C LEU A 4 6.90 8.07 -10.05
N VAL A 5 5.63 7.84 -9.72
CA VAL A 5 5.22 6.93 -8.65
C VAL A 5 4.25 5.91 -9.23
N GLY A 6 4.65 4.64 -9.25
CA GLY A 6 3.75 3.53 -9.57
C GLY A 6 3.09 2.97 -8.30
N GLY A 7 2.03 2.20 -8.50
CA GLY A 7 1.34 1.45 -7.47
C GLY A 7 2.09 0.25 -6.91
N ASP A 8 1.32 -0.70 -6.37
CA ASP A 8 1.84 -1.92 -5.72
C ASP A 8 2.60 -2.80 -6.71
N PHE A 9 3.77 -3.28 -6.28
CA PHE A 9 4.73 -3.99 -7.12
C PHE A 9 5.21 -5.29 -6.46
N PHE A 10 4.96 -6.41 -7.14
CA PHE A 10 5.36 -7.74 -6.71
C PHE A 10 5.57 -8.68 -7.91
N VAL A 11 6.80 -9.20 -8.05
CA VAL A 11 7.14 -10.23 -9.04
C VAL A 11 7.53 -11.54 -8.34
N ASP A 12 6.72 -12.56 -8.51
CA ASP A 12 6.94 -13.92 -8.00
C ASP A 12 8.06 -14.62 -8.80
N ASP A 13 8.91 -15.40 -8.13
CA ASP A 13 10.05 -16.09 -8.76
C ASP A 13 9.63 -17.02 -9.92
N LYS A 14 8.36 -17.44 -10.00
CA LYS A 14 7.83 -18.20 -11.15
C LYS A 14 7.83 -17.41 -12.47
N PHE A 15 8.04 -16.09 -12.42
CA PHE A 15 8.17 -15.21 -13.59
C PHE A 15 9.60 -14.72 -13.83
N LYS A 16 10.59 -15.32 -13.17
CA LYS A 16 11.99 -15.06 -13.45
C LYS A 16 12.28 -15.24 -14.95
N ASP A 17 13.09 -14.35 -15.51
CA ASP A 17 13.54 -14.35 -16.92
C ASP A 17 12.40 -14.22 -17.97
N LYS A 18 11.18 -13.88 -17.54
CA LYS A 18 10.05 -13.60 -18.45
C LYS A 18 9.98 -12.12 -18.80
N LEU A 19 9.64 -11.84 -20.04
CA LEU A 19 9.32 -10.48 -20.48
C LEU A 19 7.93 -10.10 -19.96
N LEU A 20 7.90 -9.31 -18.89
CA LEU A 20 6.66 -8.81 -18.28
C LEU A 20 6.35 -7.36 -18.66
N LEU A 21 7.28 -6.66 -19.30
CA LEU A 21 7.16 -5.23 -19.55
C LEU A 21 7.13 -4.96 -21.05
N SER A 22 6.20 -4.10 -21.47
CA SER A 22 6.22 -3.54 -22.82
C SER A 22 7.36 -2.54 -23.02
N GLU A 23 7.86 -2.45 -24.25
CA GLU A 23 8.87 -1.45 -24.64
C GLU A 23 8.39 -0.03 -24.33
N GLY A 24 7.11 0.27 -24.61
CA GLY A 24 6.54 1.58 -24.33
C GLY A 24 6.51 1.97 -22.85
N ILE A 25 6.44 1.00 -21.92
CA ILE A 25 6.61 1.29 -20.48
C ILE A 25 8.07 1.56 -20.17
N THR A 26 8.98 0.71 -20.64
CA THR A 26 10.41 0.85 -20.40
C THR A 26 10.92 2.21 -20.88
N GLU A 27 10.55 2.62 -22.10
CA GLU A 27 10.89 3.93 -22.68
C GLU A 27 10.27 5.09 -21.89
N PHE A 28 9.01 4.96 -21.47
CA PHE A 28 8.32 5.98 -20.68
C PHE A 28 9.09 6.27 -19.39
N PHE A 29 9.55 5.23 -18.69
CA PHE A 29 10.25 5.34 -17.41
C PHE A 29 11.67 5.90 -17.53
N GLN A 30 12.33 5.72 -18.68
CA GLN A 30 13.68 6.28 -18.92
C GLN A 30 13.71 7.81 -18.99
N SER A 31 12.56 8.47 -19.20
CA SER A 31 12.47 9.92 -19.38
C SER A 31 12.36 10.75 -18.08
N PHE A 32 12.41 10.10 -16.91
CA PHE A 32 12.17 10.72 -15.60
C PHE A 32 13.40 10.77 -14.70
N ASP A 33 13.40 11.72 -13.76
CA ASP A 33 14.54 11.95 -12.87
C ASP A 33 14.62 10.91 -11.75
N SER A 34 13.47 10.44 -11.29
CA SER A 34 13.34 9.42 -10.28
C SER A 34 12.03 8.67 -10.48
N THR A 35 12.09 7.36 -10.23
CA THR A 35 10.91 6.50 -10.28
C THR A 35 10.82 5.72 -8.99
N ILE A 36 9.63 5.71 -8.42
CA ILE A 36 9.28 5.14 -7.13
C ILE A 36 8.26 4.03 -7.34
N LEU A 37 8.50 2.86 -6.75
CA LEU A 37 7.54 1.75 -6.67
C LEU A 37 7.39 1.25 -5.24
N ASN A 38 6.19 0.80 -4.87
CA ASN A 38 5.96 0.07 -3.63
C ASN A 38 6.33 -1.40 -3.80
N GLN A 39 7.55 -1.76 -3.40
CA GLN A 39 8.04 -3.14 -3.43
C GLN A 39 7.37 -3.93 -2.28
N GLU A 40 6.26 -4.59 -2.60
CA GLU A 40 5.37 -5.23 -1.63
C GLU A 40 5.75 -6.67 -1.30
N SER A 41 7.06 -6.91 -1.19
CA SER A 41 7.59 -8.18 -0.68
C SER A 41 9.05 -8.05 -0.30
N PRO A 42 9.52 -8.84 0.68
CA PRO A 42 10.94 -8.96 0.94
C PRO A 42 11.66 -9.62 -0.23
N ILE A 43 12.85 -9.12 -0.52
CA ILE A 43 13.81 -9.72 -1.45
C ILE A 43 14.63 -10.73 -0.66
N THR A 44 14.23 -12.01 -0.69
CA THR A 44 14.84 -13.04 0.14
C THR A 44 14.64 -14.44 -0.44
N ARG A 45 15.61 -15.32 -0.17
CA ARG A 45 15.50 -16.76 -0.45
C ARG A 45 15.03 -17.58 0.75
N CYS A 46 14.72 -16.92 1.88
CA CYS A 46 14.31 -17.55 3.13
C CYS A 46 13.21 -18.62 2.94
N GLY A 47 13.35 -19.71 3.67
CA GLY A 47 12.44 -20.86 3.62
C GLY A 47 11.25 -20.74 4.56
N LYS A 48 10.47 -21.82 4.66
CA LYS A 48 9.28 -21.88 5.55
C LYS A 48 9.58 -21.59 7.02
N ARG A 49 10.80 -21.87 7.50
CA ARG A 49 11.21 -21.68 8.91
C ARG A 49 11.25 -20.21 9.33
N ASN A 50 11.41 -19.30 8.38
CA ASN A 50 11.48 -17.86 8.64
C ASN A 50 10.12 -17.16 8.53
N LYS A 51 9.06 -17.87 8.13
CA LYS A 51 7.74 -17.27 7.98
C LYS A 51 7.21 -16.79 9.33
N ILE A 52 6.75 -15.56 9.37
CA ILE A 52 6.03 -15.03 10.53
C ILE A 52 4.62 -15.61 10.62
N ILE A 53 4.02 -15.49 11.80
CA ILE A 53 2.60 -15.76 11.98
C ILE A 53 1.82 -14.53 11.53
N LYS A 54 1.06 -14.70 10.45
CA LYS A 54 0.14 -13.68 9.91
C LYS A 54 -1.06 -14.34 9.27
N THR A 55 -2.05 -13.53 8.95
CA THR A 55 -3.15 -13.90 8.06
C THR A 55 -2.83 -13.46 6.63
N GLY A 56 -3.48 -14.08 5.64
CA GLY A 56 -3.18 -13.81 4.23
C GLY A 56 -1.93 -14.53 3.73
N PRO A 57 -1.50 -14.25 2.48
CA PRO A 57 -0.36 -14.91 1.87
C PRO A 57 0.97 -14.43 2.46
N HIS A 58 1.99 -15.29 2.36
CA HIS A 58 3.39 -14.83 2.47
C HIS A 58 3.93 -14.58 1.07
N LEU A 59 4.47 -13.38 0.85
CA LEU A 59 5.12 -12.96 -0.38
C LEU A 59 6.62 -12.88 -0.17
N LYS A 60 7.36 -13.21 -1.23
CA LYS A 60 8.80 -12.97 -1.36
C LYS A 60 9.17 -13.01 -2.82
N THR A 61 10.26 -12.36 -3.15
CA THR A 61 10.92 -12.45 -4.46
C THR A 61 12.42 -12.67 -4.25
N SER A 62 13.11 -13.23 -5.23
CA SER A 62 14.57 -13.31 -5.20
C SER A 62 15.21 -12.12 -5.89
N GLU A 63 16.42 -11.78 -5.47
CA GLU A 63 17.23 -10.74 -6.11
C GLU A 63 17.32 -10.93 -7.63
N SER A 64 17.59 -12.17 -8.07
CA SER A 64 17.71 -12.51 -9.49
C SER A 64 16.41 -12.37 -10.30
N THR A 65 15.27 -12.20 -9.64
CA THR A 65 13.98 -11.95 -10.30
C THR A 65 13.68 -10.47 -10.32
N ILE A 66 13.83 -9.78 -9.19
CA ILE A 66 13.31 -8.43 -9.02
C ILE A 66 14.27 -7.36 -9.53
N ILE A 67 15.59 -7.52 -9.31
CA ILE A 67 16.57 -6.50 -9.67
C ILE A 67 16.59 -6.20 -11.17
N PRO A 68 16.57 -7.21 -12.08
CA PRO A 68 16.51 -6.93 -13.51
C PRO A 68 15.27 -6.11 -13.92
N VAL A 69 14.13 -6.35 -13.27
CA VAL A 69 12.88 -5.60 -13.54
C VAL A 69 13.00 -4.15 -13.04
N LEU A 70 13.54 -3.95 -11.83
CA LEU A 70 13.79 -2.61 -11.28
C LEU A 70 14.77 -1.81 -12.16
N GLN A 71 15.84 -2.45 -12.63
CA GLN A 71 16.82 -1.83 -13.52
C GLN A 71 16.23 -1.48 -14.88
N ALA A 72 15.44 -2.38 -15.48
CA ALA A 72 14.77 -2.12 -16.76
C ALA A 72 13.85 -0.88 -16.69
N LEU A 73 13.19 -0.68 -15.55
CA LEU A 73 12.30 0.45 -15.31
C LEU A 73 13.04 1.70 -14.76
N ASN A 74 14.38 1.69 -14.69
CA ASN A 74 15.17 2.78 -14.11
C ASN A 74 14.67 3.17 -12.69
N ILE A 75 14.26 2.18 -11.89
CA ILE A 75 13.82 2.41 -10.51
C ILE A 75 15.04 2.72 -9.66
N ASN A 76 15.04 3.90 -9.06
CA ASN A 76 16.12 4.34 -8.18
C ASN A 76 15.70 4.49 -6.72
N LEU A 77 14.40 4.41 -6.42
CA LEU A 77 13.85 4.38 -5.07
C LEU A 77 12.71 3.36 -4.98
N VAL A 78 12.73 2.51 -3.96
CA VAL A 78 11.57 1.68 -3.59
C VAL A 78 11.02 2.09 -2.23
N THR A 79 9.71 2.15 -2.11
CA THR A 79 9.04 2.22 -0.80
C THR A 79 8.82 0.82 -0.26
N LEU A 80 9.09 0.63 1.03
CA LEU A 80 9.07 -0.67 1.69
C LEU A 80 8.18 -0.71 2.94
N ALA A 81 7.63 0.44 3.37
CA ALA A 81 6.60 0.42 4.39
C ALA A 81 5.31 -0.16 3.79
N ASN A 82 5.14 -1.46 3.98
CA ASN A 82 3.95 -2.22 3.62
C ASN A 82 3.78 -3.41 4.58
N ASN A 83 2.66 -4.08 4.50
CA ASN A 83 2.33 -5.21 5.37
C ASN A 83 3.10 -6.49 5.01
N HIS A 84 3.84 -6.56 3.91
CA HIS A 84 4.52 -7.76 3.45
C HIS A 84 6.01 -7.81 3.76
N ILE A 85 6.67 -6.67 4.02
CA ILE A 85 8.14 -6.62 4.19
C ILE A 85 8.69 -7.57 5.28
N MET A 86 7.88 -7.87 6.31
CA MET A 86 8.25 -8.78 7.41
C MET A 86 7.75 -10.22 7.23
N ASP A 87 7.25 -10.61 6.05
CA ASP A 87 6.69 -11.95 5.82
C ASP A 87 7.66 -13.09 6.17
N TYR A 88 8.97 -12.83 6.06
CA TYR A 88 10.06 -13.74 6.40
C TYR A 88 10.91 -13.25 7.58
N GLY A 89 10.31 -12.41 8.44
CA GLY A 89 10.89 -11.90 9.67
C GLY A 89 12.08 -10.96 9.44
N SER A 90 12.86 -10.75 10.50
CA SER A 90 14.05 -9.88 10.47
C SER A 90 15.07 -10.29 9.41
N LYS A 91 15.20 -11.60 9.14
CA LYS A 91 16.11 -12.07 8.09
C LYS A 91 15.64 -11.68 6.69
N GLY A 92 14.33 -11.77 6.43
CA GLY A 92 13.77 -11.30 5.16
C GLY A 92 13.98 -9.80 4.94
N LEU A 93 13.82 -8.99 6.00
CA LEU A 93 14.11 -7.56 5.97
C LEU A 93 15.61 -7.32 5.71
N GLU A 94 16.51 -7.94 6.47
CA GLU A 94 17.96 -7.81 6.29
C GLU A 94 18.41 -8.17 4.87
N ASP A 95 17.99 -9.32 4.35
CA ASP A 95 18.28 -9.75 2.98
C ASP A 95 17.80 -8.70 1.95
N THR A 96 16.64 -8.08 2.21
CA THR A 96 16.09 -7.03 1.33
C THR A 96 16.97 -5.79 1.31
N LEU A 97 17.39 -5.31 2.49
CA LEU A 97 18.23 -4.13 2.59
C LEU A 97 19.60 -4.36 1.96
N ASP A 98 20.22 -5.51 2.24
CA ASP A 98 21.50 -5.90 1.66
C ASP A 98 21.41 -5.99 0.13
N SER A 99 20.35 -6.59 -0.40
CA SER A 99 20.11 -6.71 -1.84
C SER A 99 20.00 -5.35 -2.53
N LEU A 100 19.22 -4.43 -1.95
CA LEU A 100 19.03 -3.08 -2.50
C LEU A 100 20.31 -2.25 -2.43
N ILE A 101 21.04 -2.31 -1.31
CA ILE A 101 22.33 -1.62 -1.14
C ILE A 101 23.35 -2.12 -2.16
N ASN A 102 23.50 -3.43 -2.30
CA ASN A 102 24.47 -4.04 -3.22
C ASN A 102 24.17 -3.72 -4.70
N ASN A 103 22.92 -3.40 -5.02
CA ASN A 103 22.47 -3.06 -6.36
C ASN A 103 22.27 -1.55 -6.58
N ASN A 104 22.69 -0.71 -5.63
CA ASN A 104 22.57 0.76 -5.68
C ASN A 104 21.13 1.27 -5.86
N ILE A 105 20.15 0.58 -5.28
CA ILE A 105 18.74 1.00 -5.28
C ILE A 105 18.43 1.60 -3.91
N SER A 106 17.98 2.85 -3.89
CA SER A 106 17.61 3.50 -2.64
C SER A 106 16.29 2.95 -2.11
N TYR A 107 16.06 3.08 -0.80
CA TYR A 107 14.79 2.70 -0.18
C TYR A 107 14.38 3.63 0.94
N THR A 108 13.10 3.57 1.32
CA THR A 108 12.56 4.27 2.48
C THR A 108 11.40 3.51 3.12
N GLY A 109 11.02 3.91 4.33
CA GLY A 109 9.88 3.35 5.06
C GLY A 109 10.18 2.10 5.88
N VAL A 110 11.45 1.71 6.04
CA VAL A 110 11.86 0.57 6.85
C VAL A 110 13.17 0.86 7.59
N GLY A 111 13.40 0.14 8.68
CA GLY A 111 14.62 0.28 9.46
C GLY A 111 14.77 -0.83 10.50
N LYS A 112 15.89 -0.83 11.24
CA LYS A 112 16.15 -1.80 12.32
C LYS A 112 15.32 -1.53 13.57
N ASN A 113 14.64 -0.39 13.62
CA ASN A 113 13.69 0.05 14.64
C ASN A 113 12.80 1.16 14.06
N SER A 114 11.79 1.59 14.83
CA SER A 114 10.87 2.69 14.52
C SER A 114 11.61 3.97 14.11
N LYS A 115 12.64 4.39 14.85
CA LYS A 115 13.41 5.63 14.59
C LYS A 115 14.11 5.61 13.24
N GLU A 116 14.67 4.47 12.84
CA GLU A 116 15.27 4.32 11.50
C GLU A 116 14.20 4.23 10.42
N ALA A 117 13.12 3.48 10.65
CA ALA A 117 12.05 3.30 9.68
C ALA A 117 11.33 4.61 9.33
N CYS A 118 11.18 5.50 10.31
CA CYS A 118 10.57 6.82 10.15
C CYS A 118 11.51 7.88 9.54
N LYS A 119 12.71 7.52 9.05
CA LYS A 119 13.57 8.52 8.38
C LYS A 119 13.05 8.81 6.97
N PRO A 120 12.79 10.09 6.62
CA PRO A 120 12.46 10.44 5.25
C PRO A 120 13.66 10.19 4.33
N PHE A 121 13.38 9.85 3.09
CA PHE A 121 14.39 9.85 2.04
C PHE A 121 14.45 11.23 1.38
N SER A 122 15.65 11.78 1.23
CA SER A 122 15.87 13.10 0.63
C SER A 122 16.26 12.94 -0.84
N LEU A 123 15.36 13.29 -1.74
CA LEU A 123 15.66 13.40 -3.17
C LEU A 123 16.10 14.83 -3.50
N GLN A 124 17.30 14.99 -4.04
CA GLN A 124 17.84 16.29 -4.43
C GLN A 124 18.18 16.34 -5.92
N LYS A 125 17.71 17.38 -6.63
CA LYS A 125 18.07 17.61 -8.03
C LYS A 125 17.94 19.09 -8.39
N ASN A 126 18.95 19.64 -9.06
CA ASN A 126 18.96 21.02 -9.57
C ASN A 126 18.59 22.08 -8.50
N GLY A 127 19.08 21.92 -7.27
CA GLY A 127 18.80 22.82 -6.15
C GLY A 127 17.40 22.68 -5.53
N MET A 128 16.58 21.73 -5.98
CA MET A 128 15.30 21.37 -5.37
C MET A 128 15.47 20.13 -4.50
N SER A 129 14.91 20.17 -3.29
CA SER A 129 14.93 19.09 -2.30
C SER A 129 13.51 18.59 -2.00
N VAL A 130 13.32 17.27 -2.04
CA VAL A 130 12.03 16.62 -1.79
C VAL A 130 12.22 15.56 -0.71
N GLY A 131 11.53 15.71 0.41
CA GLY A 131 11.45 14.71 1.47
C GLY A 131 10.35 13.71 1.18
N ILE A 132 10.70 12.42 1.06
CA ILE A 132 9.75 11.33 0.85
C ILE A 132 9.58 10.59 2.15
N ILE A 133 8.36 10.63 2.68
CA ILE A 133 7.94 9.93 3.89
C ILE A 133 7.14 8.71 3.47
N ASN A 134 7.50 7.53 3.97
CA ASN A 134 6.74 6.31 3.73
C ASN A 134 6.40 5.60 5.04
N PHE A 135 5.12 5.26 5.22
CA PHE A 135 4.61 4.52 6.39
C PHE A 135 3.40 3.68 6.00
N ALA A 136 3.08 2.69 6.83
CA ALA A 136 2.00 1.73 6.60
C ALA A 136 1.06 1.64 7.80
N GLU A 137 -0.19 1.27 7.54
CA GLU A 137 -1.12 0.85 8.60
C GLU A 137 -0.51 -0.25 9.47
N ASN A 138 -0.92 -0.28 10.73
CA ASN A 138 -0.27 -1.13 11.72
C ASN A 138 -0.65 -2.59 11.53
N GLU A 139 0.34 -3.42 11.25
CA GLU A 139 0.16 -4.86 11.07
C GLU A 139 1.31 -5.64 11.73
N TRP A 140 1.58 -6.86 11.26
CA TRP A 140 2.71 -7.67 11.74
C TRP A 140 4.05 -7.17 11.21
N ALA A 141 4.03 -6.23 10.26
CA ALA A 141 5.22 -5.67 9.65
C ALA A 141 5.74 -4.41 10.33
N SER A 142 4.95 -3.75 11.18
CA SER A 142 5.31 -2.49 11.82
C SER A 142 6.59 -2.61 12.63
N ALA A 143 7.50 -1.65 12.49
CA ALA A 143 8.66 -1.49 13.36
C ALA A 143 8.24 -1.01 14.75
N SER A 144 9.07 -1.30 15.74
CA SER A 144 8.96 -0.72 17.09
C SER A 144 10.35 -0.28 17.57
N ASP A 145 10.42 0.24 18.79
CA ASP A 145 11.71 0.61 19.40
C ASP A 145 12.64 -0.61 19.57
N PHE A 146 12.07 -1.81 19.63
CA PHE A 146 12.79 -3.05 19.94
C PHE A 146 13.03 -3.96 18.73
N HIS A 147 12.35 -3.72 17.60
CA HIS A 147 12.56 -4.51 16.39
C HIS A 147 12.30 -3.72 15.10
N GLY A 148 12.99 -4.16 14.04
CA GLY A 148 12.83 -3.59 12.72
C GLY A 148 11.51 -3.95 12.05
N GLY A 149 11.24 -3.25 10.95
CA GLY A 149 10.01 -3.39 10.18
C GLY A 149 9.68 -2.15 9.36
N ALA A 150 8.43 -2.09 8.90
CA ALA A 150 7.81 -0.96 8.23
C ALA A 150 7.58 0.21 9.20
N SER A 151 7.81 1.43 8.73
CA SER A 151 7.45 2.66 9.44
C SER A 151 5.95 2.65 9.76
N PRO A 152 5.56 2.71 11.05
CA PRO A 152 4.17 2.56 11.43
C PRO A 152 3.37 3.84 11.20
N MET A 153 2.07 3.66 10.96
CA MET A 153 1.09 4.73 11.04
C MET A 153 0.89 5.12 12.50
N ASP A 154 1.18 6.36 12.83
CA ASP A 154 0.85 6.97 14.12
C ASP A 154 0.63 8.44 13.82
N VAL A 155 -0.60 8.94 13.99
CA VAL A 155 -0.95 10.30 13.57
C VAL A 155 -0.06 11.36 14.21
N ILE A 156 0.34 11.16 15.47
CA ILE A 156 1.17 12.12 16.21
C ILE A 156 2.59 12.09 15.66
N GLU A 157 3.19 10.91 15.55
CA GLU A 157 4.57 10.77 15.07
C GLU A 157 4.69 11.09 13.58
N ASN A 158 3.73 10.68 12.75
CA ASN A 158 3.72 11.02 11.32
C ASN A 158 3.61 12.54 11.11
N VAL A 159 2.80 13.26 11.91
CA VAL A 159 2.74 14.74 11.81
C VAL A 159 4.04 15.39 12.25
N LYS A 160 4.69 14.92 13.32
CA LYS A 160 6.03 15.41 13.71
C LYS A 160 7.05 15.19 12.60
N GLN A 161 7.02 14.02 11.97
CA GLN A 161 7.86 13.66 10.83
C GLN A 161 7.62 14.58 9.63
N ILE A 162 6.35 14.83 9.27
CA ILE A 162 5.97 15.73 8.17
C ILE A 162 6.47 17.16 8.43
N LYS A 163 6.25 17.69 9.63
CA LYS A 163 6.72 19.04 10.00
C LYS A 163 8.23 19.15 9.94
N THR A 164 8.93 18.18 10.51
CA THR A 164 10.41 18.12 10.47
C THR A 164 10.90 18.03 9.03
N ALA A 165 10.27 17.20 8.18
CA ALA A 165 10.62 17.11 6.77
C ALA A 165 10.38 18.44 6.05
N LYS A 166 9.29 19.14 6.36
CA LYS A 166 8.93 20.42 5.75
C LYS A 166 9.89 21.55 6.09
N GLU A 167 10.49 21.52 7.28
CA GLU A 167 11.53 22.46 7.68
C GLU A 167 12.85 22.26 6.91
N ASN A 168 13.09 21.03 6.43
CA ASN A 168 14.38 20.63 5.84
C ASN A 168 14.33 20.39 4.32
N HIS A 169 13.16 20.49 3.69
CA HIS A 169 12.95 20.22 2.27
C HIS A 169 11.97 21.22 1.65
N ASP A 170 12.14 21.50 0.37
CA ASP A 170 11.23 22.38 -0.38
C ASP A 170 9.83 21.76 -0.52
N LYS A 171 9.79 20.44 -0.72
CA LYS A 171 8.56 19.64 -0.84
C LYS A 171 8.57 18.39 0.02
N VAL A 172 7.40 18.03 0.54
CA VAL A 172 7.19 16.78 1.29
C VAL A 172 6.14 15.92 0.60
N ILE A 173 6.52 14.70 0.23
CA ILE A 173 5.62 13.69 -0.35
C ILE A 173 5.41 12.58 0.68
N CYS A 174 4.16 12.30 1.03
CA CYS A 174 3.79 11.17 1.88
C CYS A 174 3.27 10.01 1.02
N ILE A 175 3.88 8.84 1.14
CA ILE A 175 3.45 7.60 0.49
C ILE A 175 2.97 6.64 1.59
N ILE A 176 1.69 6.30 1.57
CA ILE A 176 1.02 5.59 2.66
C ILE A 176 0.55 4.24 2.15
N HIS A 177 0.87 3.16 2.84
CA HIS A 177 0.37 1.83 2.51
C HIS A 177 -0.75 1.45 3.48
N GLY A 178 -2.00 1.55 3.04
CA GLY A 178 -3.16 1.33 3.90
C GLY A 178 -4.50 1.48 3.20
N GLY A 179 -5.57 1.12 3.91
CA GLY A 179 -6.93 1.14 3.38
C GLY A 179 -7.54 -0.23 3.23
N HIS A 180 -8.66 -0.32 2.52
CA HIS A 180 -9.45 -1.56 2.45
C HIS A 180 -9.20 -2.26 1.12
N GLU A 181 -8.65 -3.47 1.16
CA GLU A 181 -8.48 -4.30 -0.04
C GLU A 181 -9.78 -4.40 -0.84
N TYR A 182 -9.68 -4.25 -2.16
CA TYR A 182 -10.79 -4.35 -3.11
C TYR A 182 -11.89 -3.30 -2.93
N TYR A 183 -11.55 -2.13 -2.37
CA TYR A 183 -12.44 -0.98 -2.24
C TYR A 183 -11.83 0.27 -2.88
N ASN A 184 -12.47 0.75 -3.95
CA ASN A 184 -11.98 1.89 -4.75
C ASN A 184 -12.16 3.27 -4.11
N LEU A 185 -12.62 3.36 -2.86
CA LEU A 185 -12.88 4.61 -2.16
C LEU A 185 -12.18 4.56 -0.79
N PRO A 186 -11.75 5.70 -0.24
CA PRO A 186 -11.24 5.75 1.12
C PRO A 186 -12.37 5.60 2.14
N SER A 187 -12.04 5.16 3.37
CA SER A 187 -12.96 5.37 4.49
C SER A 187 -13.01 6.85 4.88
N PRO A 188 -14.09 7.31 5.54
CA PRO A 188 -14.14 8.66 6.09
C PRO A 188 -12.97 8.98 7.05
N ARG A 189 -12.48 7.98 7.81
CA ARG A 189 -11.26 8.13 8.63
C ARG A 189 -10.04 8.43 7.75
N MET A 190 -9.77 7.62 6.73
CA MET A 190 -8.63 7.83 5.83
C MET A 190 -8.65 9.23 5.22
N GLN A 191 -9.80 9.66 4.70
CA GLN A 191 -9.94 11.01 4.16
C GLN A 191 -9.59 12.07 5.19
N LYS A 192 -10.19 12.00 6.38
CA LYS A 192 -9.94 12.96 7.45
C LYS A 192 -8.45 12.99 7.85
N GLN A 193 -7.83 11.83 7.98
CA GLN A 193 -6.44 11.69 8.39
C GLN A 193 -5.46 12.22 7.33
N TYR A 194 -5.70 11.93 6.05
CA TYR A 194 -4.82 12.42 4.98
C TYR A 194 -4.98 13.92 4.76
N ARG A 195 -6.21 14.46 4.88
CA ARG A 195 -6.42 15.92 4.93
C ARG A 195 -5.65 16.56 6.09
N PHE A 196 -5.64 15.93 7.27
CA PHE A 196 -4.86 16.41 8.41
C PHE A 196 -3.34 16.41 8.14
N TYR A 197 -2.82 15.42 7.40
CA TYR A 197 -1.41 15.43 6.96
C TYR A 197 -1.11 16.58 5.98
N ALA A 198 -2.03 16.88 5.07
CA ALA A 198 -1.92 18.04 4.17
C ALA A 198 -1.89 19.36 4.95
N GLU A 199 -2.76 19.53 5.95
CA GLU A 199 -2.76 20.71 6.84
C GLU A 199 -1.45 20.90 7.62
N ASN A 200 -0.70 19.82 7.85
CA ASN A 200 0.50 19.84 8.66
C ASN A 200 1.82 19.85 7.85
N GLY A 201 1.74 20.06 6.53
CA GLY A 201 2.92 20.37 5.71
C GLY A 201 3.24 19.37 4.61
N ALA A 202 2.42 18.34 4.39
CA ALA A 202 2.56 17.49 3.20
C ALA A 202 2.15 18.27 1.94
N ASP A 203 2.98 18.26 0.89
CA ASP A 203 2.69 18.88 -0.41
C ASP A 203 2.00 17.92 -1.39
N LEU A 204 2.07 16.61 -1.14
CA LEU A 204 1.42 15.56 -1.92
C LEU A 204 1.26 14.30 -1.05
N ILE A 205 0.11 13.64 -1.15
CA ILE A 205 -0.17 12.37 -0.46
C ILE A 205 -0.60 11.32 -1.48
N ILE A 206 0.01 10.14 -1.40
CA ILE A 206 -0.22 9.01 -2.31
C ILE A 206 -0.47 7.77 -1.46
N CYS A 207 -1.51 7.01 -1.78
CA CYS A 207 -1.84 5.78 -1.08
C CYS A 207 -1.68 4.56 -1.99
N HIS A 208 -1.32 3.45 -1.36
CA HIS A 208 -1.14 2.09 -1.88
C HIS A 208 -1.90 1.11 -0.98
N HIS A 209 -1.94 -0.19 -1.31
CA HIS A 209 -2.58 -1.31 -0.57
C HIS A 209 -3.96 -1.80 -1.08
N PRO A 210 -4.94 -0.95 -1.48
CA PRO A 210 -6.25 -1.46 -1.86
C PRO A 210 -6.27 -2.43 -3.06
N HIS A 211 -5.16 -2.56 -3.80
CA HIS A 211 -5.01 -3.36 -5.01
C HIS A 211 -6.05 -3.04 -6.11
N CYS A 212 -6.56 -1.82 -6.10
CA CYS A 212 -7.41 -1.25 -7.13
C CYS A 212 -7.25 0.26 -7.19
N ILE A 213 -7.52 0.83 -8.37
CA ILE A 213 -7.44 2.27 -8.56
C ILE A 213 -8.52 2.99 -7.75
N SER A 214 -8.22 4.19 -7.26
CA SER A 214 -9.17 5.06 -6.58
C SER A 214 -9.14 6.46 -7.20
N GLY A 215 -10.07 7.31 -6.76
CA GLY A 215 -10.06 8.74 -7.01
C GLY A 215 -9.03 9.48 -6.17
N TYR A 216 -8.98 10.79 -6.39
CA TYR A 216 -8.17 11.75 -5.67
C TYR A 216 -8.97 13.01 -5.35
N GLU A 217 -8.45 13.85 -4.46
CA GLU A 217 -8.96 15.20 -4.25
C GLU A 217 -7.82 16.22 -4.14
N ILE A 218 -8.13 17.49 -4.35
CA ILE A 218 -7.24 18.60 -4.02
C ILE A 218 -7.81 19.26 -2.77
N TYR A 219 -7.14 19.06 -1.63
CA TYR A 219 -7.55 19.62 -0.34
C TYR A 219 -6.55 20.69 0.08
N ASN A 220 -7.00 21.93 0.30
CA ASN A 220 -6.12 23.07 0.61
C ASN A 220 -4.91 23.19 -0.33
N GLN A 221 -5.15 23.02 -1.64
CA GLN A 221 -4.12 23.01 -2.71
C GLN A 221 -3.17 21.81 -2.71
N VAL A 222 -3.36 20.84 -1.81
CA VAL A 222 -2.56 19.60 -1.73
C VAL A 222 -3.31 18.46 -2.42
N PRO A 223 -2.73 17.82 -3.45
CA PRO A 223 -3.30 16.61 -4.04
C PRO A 223 -3.20 15.41 -3.09
N ILE A 224 -4.28 14.64 -3.00
CA ILE A 224 -4.38 13.42 -2.18
C ILE A 224 -4.92 12.29 -3.04
N TYR A 225 -4.08 11.31 -3.39
CA TYR A 225 -4.42 10.13 -4.17
C TYR A 225 -4.68 8.94 -3.25
N TYR A 226 -5.89 8.37 -3.29
CA TYR A 226 -6.31 7.36 -2.30
C TYR A 226 -6.00 5.91 -2.68
N SER A 227 -5.59 5.65 -3.92
CA SER A 227 -4.97 4.40 -4.34
C SER A 227 -4.52 4.50 -5.79
N LEU A 228 -3.28 4.10 -6.07
CA LEU A 228 -2.80 3.92 -7.44
C LEU A 228 -3.10 2.52 -8.02
N GLY A 229 -3.60 1.58 -7.20
CA GLY A 229 -3.79 0.19 -7.62
C GLY A 229 -2.47 -0.57 -7.81
N ASN A 230 -2.52 -1.69 -8.52
CA ASN A 230 -1.34 -2.50 -8.80
C ASN A 230 -0.58 -1.95 -10.01
N PHE A 231 0.71 -1.64 -9.84
CA PHE A 231 1.57 -1.36 -10.99
C PHE A 231 1.90 -2.65 -11.73
N LEU A 232 2.48 -3.63 -11.03
CA LEU A 232 2.67 -5.00 -11.53
C LEU A 232 2.65 -5.96 -10.35
N PHE A 233 1.62 -6.79 -10.27
CA PHE A 233 1.40 -7.72 -9.17
C PHE A 233 1.08 -9.11 -9.69
N THR A 234 2.08 -9.99 -9.67
CA THR A 234 2.08 -11.31 -10.34
C THR A 234 1.38 -12.43 -9.53
N LYS A 235 0.29 -12.07 -8.86
CA LYS A 235 -0.66 -13.02 -8.26
C LYS A 235 -1.97 -13.00 -9.04
N GLN A 236 -2.57 -14.18 -9.16
CA GLN A 236 -3.87 -14.33 -9.78
C GLN A 236 -4.96 -13.84 -8.82
N SER A 237 -5.92 -13.11 -9.35
CA SER A 237 -7.09 -12.61 -8.63
C SER A 237 -8.35 -12.76 -9.47
N SER A 238 -9.47 -13.04 -8.82
CA SER A 238 -10.80 -13.00 -9.44
C SER A 238 -11.41 -11.60 -9.46
N PHE A 239 -10.72 -10.62 -8.89
CA PHE A 239 -11.15 -9.22 -8.89
C PHE A 239 -10.57 -8.49 -10.09
N ASP A 240 -11.42 -7.95 -10.96
CA ASP A 240 -10.97 -7.39 -12.24
C ASP A 240 -10.06 -6.17 -12.09
N ASP A 241 -10.32 -5.32 -11.09
CA ASP A 241 -9.50 -4.13 -10.84
C ASP A 241 -8.09 -4.46 -10.32
N TRP A 242 -7.82 -5.72 -9.97
CA TRP A 242 -6.47 -6.20 -9.61
C TRP A 242 -5.44 -6.00 -10.73
N TYR A 243 -5.92 -5.97 -11.97
CA TYR A 243 -5.08 -5.93 -13.18
C TYR A 243 -4.95 -4.51 -13.76
N LEU A 244 -5.47 -3.51 -13.06
CA LEU A 244 -5.44 -2.11 -13.46
C LEU A 244 -4.70 -1.28 -12.41
N GLY A 245 -3.83 -0.39 -12.90
CA GLY A 245 -3.05 0.51 -12.08
C GLY A 245 -2.95 1.91 -12.67
N LEU A 246 -2.40 2.81 -11.88
CA LEU A 246 -2.09 4.17 -12.25
C LEU A 246 -0.61 4.43 -11.96
N ILE A 247 0.04 5.14 -12.89
CA ILE A 247 1.30 5.80 -12.64
C ILE A 247 0.99 7.28 -12.42
N LEU A 248 1.51 7.85 -11.34
CA LEU A 248 1.44 9.27 -11.05
C LEU A 248 2.75 9.94 -11.48
N GLU A 249 2.66 10.75 -12.53
CA GLU A 249 3.71 11.69 -12.90
C GLU A 249 3.60 12.95 -12.04
N ILE A 250 4.72 13.37 -11.48
CA ILE A 250 4.86 14.54 -10.61
C ILE A 250 5.91 15.45 -11.23
N ASN A 251 5.49 16.67 -11.59
CA ASN A 251 6.35 17.71 -12.12
C ASN A 251 6.47 18.84 -11.10
N ILE A 252 7.66 19.01 -10.53
CA ILE A 252 7.99 20.12 -9.63
C ILE A 252 8.78 21.16 -10.44
N CYS A 253 8.14 22.30 -10.66
CA CYS A 253 8.67 23.45 -11.39
C CYS A 253 9.68 24.24 -10.54
N LYS A 254 10.48 25.11 -11.17
CA LYS A 254 11.51 25.91 -10.48
C LYS A 254 10.93 26.90 -9.46
N ASP A 255 9.70 27.35 -9.68
CA ASP A 255 8.92 28.18 -8.76
C ASP A 255 8.30 27.39 -7.60
N GLY A 256 8.58 26.08 -7.49
CA GLY A 256 8.02 25.19 -6.49
C GLY A 256 6.60 24.72 -6.79
N LYS A 257 6.00 25.07 -7.93
CA LYS A 257 4.68 24.56 -8.31
C LYS A 257 4.75 23.06 -8.58
N LEU A 258 3.86 22.31 -7.95
CA LEU A 258 3.71 20.86 -8.11
C LEU A 258 2.50 20.59 -9.01
N ASN A 259 2.73 19.91 -10.13
CA ASN A 259 1.67 19.47 -11.03
C ASN A 259 1.71 17.95 -11.14
N THR A 260 0.54 17.33 -11.31
CA THR A 260 0.41 15.87 -11.40
C THR A 260 -0.34 15.43 -12.66
N VAL A 261 0.03 14.29 -13.21
CA VAL A 261 -0.63 13.66 -14.36
C VAL A 261 -0.76 12.16 -14.10
N LEU A 262 -1.93 11.58 -14.41
CA LEU A 262 -2.16 10.15 -14.27
C LEU A 262 -1.99 9.44 -15.62
N HIS A 263 -1.26 8.33 -15.60
CA HIS A 263 -1.07 7.43 -16.73
C HIS A 263 -1.51 6.03 -16.34
N PRO A 264 -2.66 5.55 -16.82
CA PRO A 264 -3.11 4.21 -16.47
C PRO A 264 -2.24 3.13 -17.11
N VAL A 265 -2.04 2.04 -16.38
CA VAL A 265 -1.39 0.81 -16.82
C VAL A 265 -2.32 -0.36 -16.61
N LYS A 266 -2.17 -1.40 -17.44
CA LYS A 266 -2.87 -2.66 -17.25
C LYS A 266 -1.91 -3.83 -17.42
N GLN A 267 -2.10 -4.85 -16.59
CA GLN A 267 -1.40 -6.12 -16.72
C GLN A 267 -2.35 -7.19 -17.27
N SER A 268 -1.84 -8.05 -18.14
CA SER A 268 -2.60 -9.20 -18.65
C SER A 268 -2.95 -10.18 -17.52
N LYS A 269 -4.17 -10.76 -17.57
CA LYS A 269 -4.63 -11.72 -16.57
C LYS A 269 -3.90 -13.07 -16.64
N THR A 270 -3.31 -13.41 -17.77
CA THR A 270 -2.72 -14.74 -18.00
C THR A 270 -1.23 -14.76 -17.71
N ASP A 271 -0.48 -13.86 -18.35
CA ASP A 271 0.98 -13.82 -18.35
C ASP A 271 1.56 -12.60 -17.62
N PHE A 272 0.72 -11.69 -17.11
CA PHE A 272 1.11 -10.48 -16.40
C PHE A 272 1.95 -9.51 -17.22
N TYR A 273 1.86 -9.58 -18.55
CA TYR A 273 2.46 -8.57 -19.43
C TYR A 273 1.83 -7.19 -19.17
N LEU A 274 2.67 -6.19 -18.90
CA LEU A 274 2.30 -4.85 -18.47
C LEU A 274 2.47 -3.83 -19.60
N GLU A 275 1.44 -3.04 -19.82
CA GLU A 275 1.43 -1.99 -20.82
C GLU A 275 0.72 -0.71 -20.37
N LEU A 276 1.11 0.41 -20.97
CA LEU A 276 0.37 1.68 -20.85
C LEU A 276 -0.99 1.52 -21.52
N VAL A 277 -2.03 1.96 -20.83
CA VAL A 277 -3.37 2.06 -21.43
C VAL A 277 -3.40 3.26 -22.37
N LYS A 278 -3.91 3.08 -23.58
CA LYS A 278 -3.92 4.10 -24.65
C LYS A 278 -5.35 4.44 -25.08
N ASN A 279 -5.49 5.57 -25.79
CA ASN A 279 -6.70 5.96 -26.54
C ASN A 279 -7.99 5.95 -25.70
N GLU A 280 -9.08 5.39 -26.21
CA GLU A 280 -10.41 5.38 -25.57
C GLU A 280 -10.39 4.66 -24.21
N GLU A 281 -9.63 3.56 -24.08
CA GLU A 281 -9.50 2.84 -22.82
C GLU A 281 -8.84 3.72 -21.74
N LYS A 282 -7.86 4.54 -22.12
CA LYS A 282 -7.24 5.51 -21.20
C LYS A 282 -8.29 6.51 -20.70
N HIS A 283 -9.13 7.02 -21.60
CA HIS A 283 -10.19 7.96 -21.23
C HIS A 283 -11.21 7.33 -20.28
N ALA A 284 -11.65 6.09 -20.55
CA ALA A 284 -12.58 5.36 -19.70
C ALA A 284 -12.02 5.14 -18.29
N VAL A 285 -10.72 4.78 -18.17
CA VAL A 285 -10.09 4.63 -16.85
C VAL A 285 -10.00 5.96 -16.12
N LEU A 286 -9.63 7.06 -16.79
CA LEU A 286 -9.57 8.39 -16.17
C LEU A 286 -10.95 8.93 -15.79
N GLU A 287 -12.00 8.57 -16.53
CA GLU A 287 -13.38 8.87 -16.18
C GLU A 287 -13.80 8.13 -14.90
N ARG A 288 -13.44 6.84 -14.75
CA ARG A 288 -13.65 6.11 -13.49
C ARG A 288 -12.97 6.80 -12.30
N VAL A 289 -11.72 7.21 -12.47
CA VAL A 289 -10.99 8.00 -11.45
C VAL A 289 -11.74 9.29 -11.11
N SER A 290 -12.21 10.03 -12.12
CA SER A 290 -12.99 11.26 -11.92
C SER A 290 -14.28 11.01 -11.13
N ASN A 291 -15.00 9.92 -11.44
CA ASN A 291 -16.22 9.53 -10.73
C ASN A 291 -15.94 9.22 -9.25
N TYR A 292 -14.88 8.47 -8.94
CA TYR A 292 -14.44 8.26 -7.57
C TYR A 292 -14.07 9.59 -6.89
N SER A 293 -13.34 10.48 -7.57
CA SER A 293 -12.97 11.80 -7.07
C SER A 293 -14.19 12.67 -6.76
N GLN A 294 -15.29 12.55 -7.51
CA GLN A 294 -16.56 13.26 -7.21
C GLN A 294 -17.21 12.73 -5.92
N ILE A 295 -17.21 11.41 -5.72
CA ILE A 295 -17.74 10.78 -4.51
C ILE A 295 -16.92 11.20 -3.29
N ILE A 296 -15.58 11.14 -3.40
CA ILE A 296 -14.64 11.48 -2.32
C ILE A 296 -14.83 12.92 -1.83
N ARG A 297 -14.97 13.88 -2.75
CA ARG A 297 -15.14 15.29 -2.39
C ARG A 297 -16.47 15.60 -1.70
N ASN A 298 -17.49 14.75 -1.90
CA ASN A 298 -18.80 14.92 -1.30
C ASN A 298 -18.95 14.03 -0.05
N GLU A 299 -18.85 14.63 1.13
CA GLU A 299 -18.90 13.92 2.40
C GLU A 299 -20.13 13.02 2.54
N LYS A 300 -21.32 13.47 2.11
CA LYS A 300 -22.55 12.67 2.18
C LYS A 300 -22.48 11.45 1.27
N PHE A 301 -21.93 11.59 0.06
CA PHE A 301 -21.78 10.49 -0.86
C PHE A 301 -20.70 9.51 -0.41
N LEU A 302 -19.58 10.00 0.11
CA LEU A 302 -18.53 9.15 0.66
C LEU A 302 -19.07 8.31 1.82
N HIS A 303 -19.76 8.92 2.78
CA HIS A 303 -20.39 8.19 3.89
C HIS A 303 -21.41 7.18 3.40
N LYS A 304 -22.25 7.53 2.41
CA LYS A 304 -23.22 6.58 1.84
C LYS A 304 -22.53 5.34 1.24
N HIS A 305 -21.49 5.53 0.43
CA HIS A 305 -20.75 4.42 -0.18
C HIS A 305 -19.98 3.60 0.86
N TRP A 306 -19.46 4.25 1.91
CA TRP A 306 -18.83 3.57 3.03
C TRP A 306 -19.81 2.65 3.76
N GLN A 307 -21.03 3.11 4.02
CA GLN A 307 -22.07 2.30 4.66
C GLN A 307 -22.49 1.08 3.81
N ILE A 308 -22.58 1.25 2.48
CA ILE A 308 -22.82 0.13 1.54
C ILE A 308 -21.68 -0.89 1.61
N PHE A 309 -20.43 -0.42 1.64
CA PHE A 309 -19.27 -1.30 1.77
C PHE A 309 -19.26 -2.08 3.09
N ILE A 310 -19.57 -1.41 4.21
CA ILE A 310 -19.73 -2.06 5.52
C ILE A 310 -20.80 -3.16 5.46
N GLU A 311 -21.97 -2.87 4.89
CA GLU A 311 -23.08 -3.83 4.81
C GLU A 311 -22.71 -5.07 4.00
N LYS A 312 -22.05 -4.88 2.85
CA LYS A 312 -21.56 -5.97 2.01
C LYS A 312 -20.56 -6.88 2.74
N ASN A 313 -19.71 -6.31 3.60
CA ASN A 313 -18.63 -7.03 4.27
C ASN A 313 -18.96 -7.48 5.70
N SER A 314 -20.09 -7.02 6.27
CA SER A 314 -20.44 -7.21 7.69
C SER A 314 -20.36 -8.67 8.14
N ASN A 315 -21.02 -9.58 7.42
CA ASN A 315 -21.04 -11.00 7.76
C ASN A 315 -19.65 -11.65 7.70
N ALA A 316 -18.86 -11.32 6.68
CA ALA A 316 -17.50 -11.84 6.53
C ALA A 316 -16.62 -11.38 7.69
N PHE A 317 -16.70 -10.11 8.06
CA PHE A 317 -15.88 -9.52 9.12
C PHE A 317 -16.26 -10.04 10.52
N LEU A 318 -17.55 -10.22 10.80
CA LEU A 318 -18.02 -10.81 12.06
C LEU A 318 -17.55 -12.25 12.24
N ASN A 319 -17.44 -13.00 11.14
CA ASN A 319 -16.89 -14.34 11.19
C ASN A 319 -15.41 -14.35 11.61
N LEU A 320 -14.64 -13.28 11.37
CA LEU A 320 -13.26 -13.14 11.83
C LEU A 320 -13.20 -12.95 13.35
N TRP A 321 -14.17 -12.23 13.92
CA TRP A 321 -14.33 -12.04 15.37
C TRP A 321 -14.88 -13.27 16.11
N SER A 322 -15.39 -14.25 15.38
CA SER A 322 -15.93 -15.49 15.97
C SER A 322 -14.85 -16.23 16.79
N PRO A 323 -15.18 -16.81 17.97
CA PRO A 323 -14.24 -17.58 18.78
C PRO A 323 -13.59 -18.75 18.04
N ILE A 324 -14.21 -19.23 16.97
CA ILE A 324 -13.73 -20.36 16.16
C ILE A 324 -13.16 -19.91 14.80
N SER A 325 -12.86 -18.63 14.61
CA SER A 325 -12.35 -18.09 13.35
C SER A 325 -11.02 -18.71 12.91
N PHE A 326 -10.22 -19.22 13.86
CA PHE A 326 -8.96 -19.93 13.60
C PHE A 326 -9.14 -21.37 13.10
N ILE A 327 -10.35 -21.94 13.16
CA ILE A 327 -10.63 -23.32 12.72
C ILE A 327 -10.81 -23.31 11.20
N THR A 328 -9.86 -23.93 10.49
CA THR A 328 -9.87 -23.98 9.01
C THR A 328 -10.78 -25.07 8.44
N ASN A 329 -11.07 -26.13 9.21
CA ASN A 329 -11.96 -27.21 8.75
C ASN A 329 -13.44 -26.80 8.81
N ARG A 330 -14.06 -26.69 7.63
CA ARG A 330 -15.46 -26.26 7.46
C ARG A 330 -16.49 -27.12 8.21
N TYR A 331 -16.27 -28.42 8.32
CA TYR A 331 -17.21 -29.35 8.96
C TYR A 331 -17.15 -29.21 10.48
N LEU A 332 -15.94 -29.14 11.04
CA LEU A 332 -15.74 -28.91 12.47
C LEU A 332 -16.29 -27.55 12.89
N LYS A 333 -16.07 -26.52 12.07
CA LYS A 333 -16.65 -25.19 12.27
C LYS A 333 -18.17 -25.22 12.27
N ALA A 334 -18.80 -25.94 11.33
CA ALA A 334 -20.25 -26.10 11.27
C ALA A 334 -20.83 -26.84 12.47
N ILE A 335 -20.15 -27.88 12.97
CA ILE A 335 -20.56 -28.62 14.17
C ILE A 335 -20.54 -27.68 15.39
N LEU A 336 -19.43 -26.95 15.59
CA LEU A 336 -19.29 -26.03 16.73
C LEU A 336 -20.31 -24.89 16.71
N TYR A 337 -20.65 -24.37 15.51
CA TYR A 337 -21.75 -23.41 15.37
C TYR A 337 -23.11 -24.00 15.75
N LYS A 338 -23.39 -25.25 15.35
CA LYS A 338 -24.67 -25.90 15.63
C LYS A 338 -24.83 -26.30 17.10
N THR A 339 -23.74 -26.70 17.76
CA THR A 339 -23.80 -27.22 19.13
C THR A 339 -23.76 -26.14 20.22
N LYS A 340 -23.53 -24.86 19.87
CA LYS A 340 -23.39 -23.74 20.80
C LYS A 340 -22.40 -24.01 21.96
N ILE A 341 -21.44 -24.91 21.76
CA ILE A 341 -20.41 -25.19 22.77
C ILE A 341 -19.61 -23.90 22.97
N PRO A 342 -19.48 -23.38 24.21
CA PRO A 342 -18.64 -22.22 24.47
C PRO A 342 -17.18 -22.61 24.27
N VAL A 343 -16.69 -22.36 23.06
CA VAL A 343 -15.30 -22.62 22.70
C VAL A 343 -14.44 -21.49 23.26
N LEU A 344 -13.89 -21.71 24.46
CA LEU A 344 -12.86 -20.86 25.07
C LEU A 344 -11.46 -21.21 24.53
N LEU A 345 -11.34 -21.48 23.24
CA LEU A 345 -10.06 -21.84 22.62
C LEU A 345 -9.39 -20.58 22.07
N SER A 346 -8.30 -20.14 22.71
CA SER A 346 -7.40 -19.13 22.16
C SER A 346 -6.18 -19.82 21.55
N SER A 347 -6.13 -19.95 20.23
CA SER A 347 -4.91 -20.39 19.54
C SER A 347 -3.98 -19.20 19.30
N ARG A 348 -2.67 -19.46 19.18
CA ARG A 348 -1.68 -18.43 18.82
C ARG A 348 -2.06 -17.70 17.52
N TYR A 349 -2.54 -18.44 16.52
CA TYR A 349 -3.02 -17.88 15.26
C TYR A 349 -4.29 -17.05 15.41
N GLY A 350 -5.28 -17.54 16.18
CA GLY A 350 -6.51 -16.80 16.45
C GLY A 350 -6.27 -15.49 17.20
N ASN A 351 -5.34 -15.48 18.16
CA ASN A 351 -4.93 -14.27 18.86
C ASN A 351 -4.20 -13.29 17.94
N ALA A 352 -3.34 -13.78 17.04
CA ALA A 352 -2.67 -12.94 16.05
C ALA A 352 -3.68 -12.27 15.09
N LEU A 353 -4.70 -13.01 14.64
CA LEU A 353 -5.79 -12.43 13.83
C LEU A 353 -6.55 -11.35 14.60
N LYS A 354 -7.00 -11.64 15.82
CA LYS A 354 -7.73 -10.66 16.65
C LYS A 354 -6.90 -9.40 16.93
N LEU A 355 -5.61 -9.56 17.21
CA LEU A 355 -4.70 -8.44 17.36
C LEU A 355 -4.66 -7.61 16.07
N ASN A 356 -4.55 -8.25 14.90
CA ASN A 356 -4.55 -7.54 13.61
C ASN A 356 -5.84 -6.75 13.38
N LEU A 357 -7.00 -7.33 13.72
CA LEU A 357 -8.30 -6.66 13.58
C LEU A 357 -8.43 -5.39 14.44
N ILE A 358 -7.64 -5.29 15.53
CA ILE A 358 -7.63 -4.16 16.45
C ILE A 358 -6.59 -3.12 16.04
N ARG A 359 -5.38 -3.56 15.71
CA ARG A 359 -4.24 -2.64 15.46
C ARG A 359 -4.26 -2.02 14.08
N CYS A 360 -4.68 -2.76 13.04
CA CYS A 360 -4.74 -2.25 11.67
C CYS A 360 -5.90 -1.28 11.56
N GLU A 361 -5.64 -0.07 11.08
CA GLU A 361 -6.60 1.01 11.02
C GLU A 361 -7.79 0.66 10.11
N ALA A 362 -7.54 0.11 8.92
CA ALA A 362 -8.61 -0.35 8.02
C ALA A 362 -9.45 -1.47 8.63
N HIS A 363 -8.83 -2.43 9.35
CA HIS A 363 -9.61 -3.46 10.04
C HIS A 363 -10.38 -2.92 11.24
N ALA A 364 -9.79 -1.97 11.97
CA ALA A 364 -10.42 -1.34 13.13
C ALA A 364 -11.63 -0.48 12.72
N ASP A 365 -11.52 0.25 11.61
CA ASP A 365 -12.63 1.02 11.00
C ASP A 365 -13.85 0.12 10.79
N LEU A 366 -13.67 -0.99 10.06
CA LEU A 366 -14.74 -1.96 9.79
C LEU A 366 -15.26 -2.61 11.07
N SER A 367 -14.36 -3.06 11.96
CA SER A 367 -14.76 -3.69 13.23
C SER A 367 -15.67 -2.79 14.04
N LYS A 368 -15.28 -1.53 14.25
CA LYS A 368 -16.01 -0.57 15.08
C LYS A 368 -17.38 -0.27 14.50
N GLU A 369 -17.46 0.03 13.21
CA GLU A 369 -18.72 0.36 12.52
C GLU A 369 -19.70 -0.82 12.49
N ILE A 370 -19.21 -2.03 12.19
CA ILE A 370 -20.03 -3.24 12.16
C ILE A 370 -20.57 -3.57 13.55
N LEU A 371 -19.74 -3.45 14.59
CA LEU A 371 -20.14 -3.71 15.96
C LEU A 371 -21.14 -2.65 16.45
N ALA A 372 -20.88 -1.36 16.19
CA ALA A 372 -21.77 -0.26 16.56
C ALA A 372 -23.19 -0.44 15.97
N LYS A 373 -23.29 -0.84 14.69
CA LYS A 373 -24.58 -1.19 14.06
C LYS A 373 -25.32 -2.31 14.78
N ARG A 374 -24.61 -3.32 15.31
CA ARG A 374 -25.22 -4.45 16.02
C ARG A 374 -25.64 -4.11 17.44
N THR A 375 -24.92 -3.21 18.10
CA THR A 375 -25.23 -2.74 19.45
C THR A 375 -26.24 -1.60 19.47
N LYS A 376 -26.62 -1.05 18.31
CA LYS A 376 -27.44 0.17 18.19
C LYS A 376 -26.85 1.35 18.97
N SER A 377 -25.51 1.41 19.03
CA SER A 377 -24.73 2.39 19.79
C SER A 377 -24.16 3.47 18.91
#